data_AF-A0A2W0HT69-F1
#
_entry.id   AF-A0A2W0HT69-F1
#
_cell.length_a   1.000
_cell.length_b   1.000
_cell.length_c   1.000
_cell.angle_alpha   90.00
_cell.angle_beta   90.00
_cell.angle_gamma   90.00
#
_symmetry.space_group_name_H-M   'P 1'
#
loop_
_entity.id
_entity.type
_entity.pdbx_description
1 polymer ?
#
loop_
_entity_poly.entity_id
_entity_poly.type
_entity_poly.pdbx_seq_one_letter_code
_entity_poly.pdbx_strand_id
1 'polypeptide(L)'
;MVEMMKKHGLWAVCFTVFITVVLMMTVQSGDDRAAEAQEDKEEGQEEMQEDTEDAAENENDSVENQEATEEDEADGSEDENGEQGTDDGAEESEEGVEAEEQDEEGDREDSAPSAGMNGETVAYQAGMELQTNSVIADAHDYLNKITGWGRLESVVTSELIMTPAWQKLKENQAFMESEGFAVSAAKRDIERAGQLIMIVETEGDKDALLFLHRLLHDLDIHINESEGQHFGVTEAFGGEGEAQGLSLYVNRYAGE
;
A
#
# COMPACT_ATOMS: atom_id res chain seq x y z
N MET A 1 -9.03 45.95 -12.87
CA MET A 1 -9.77 44.86 -13.54
C MET A 1 -9.02 44.23 -14.73
N VAL A 2 -8.13 44.96 -15.43
CA VAL A 2 -7.34 44.42 -16.57
C VAL A 2 -6.11 43.59 -16.14
N GLU A 3 -5.61 43.75 -14.90
CA GLU A 3 -4.45 42.99 -14.41
C GLU A 3 -4.77 41.56 -13.94
N MET A 4 -6.03 41.23 -13.64
CA MET A 4 -6.40 39.85 -13.26
C MET A 4 -6.47 38.89 -14.46
N MET A 5 -6.53 39.38 -15.70
CA MET A 5 -6.57 38.51 -16.89
C MET A 5 -5.20 37.97 -17.31
N LYS A 6 -4.08 38.56 -16.87
CA LYS A 6 -2.74 38.14 -17.32
C LYS A 6 -2.23 36.87 -16.63
N LYS A 7 -2.67 36.57 -15.41
CA LYS A 7 -2.22 35.38 -14.67
C LYS A 7 -3.02 34.12 -15.02
N HIS A 8 -4.31 34.25 -15.36
CA HIS A 8 -5.14 33.11 -15.75
C HIS A 8 -5.06 32.77 -17.25
N GLY A 9 -4.64 33.73 -18.11
CA GLY A 9 -4.53 33.49 -19.55
C GLY A 9 -3.50 32.41 -19.92
N LEU A 10 -2.37 32.36 -19.20
CA LEU A 10 -1.33 31.36 -19.48
C LEU A 10 -1.80 29.94 -19.11
N TRP A 11 -2.51 29.80 -17.99
CA TRP A 11 -3.01 28.52 -17.53
C TRP A 11 -4.08 27.95 -18.49
N ALA A 12 -4.97 28.81 -19.01
CA ALA A 12 -5.96 28.41 -20.01
C ALA A 12 -5.33 27.93 -21.32
N VAL A 13 -4.24 28.56 -21.77
CA VAL A 13 -3.52 28.14 -22.97
C VAL A 13 -2.85 26.78 -22.75
N CYS A 14 -2.16 26.58 -21.61
CA CYS A 14 -1.54 25.30 -21.28
C CYS A 14 -2.58 24.16 -21.17
N PHE A 15 -3.72 24.42 -20.54
CA PHE A 15 -4.80 23.45 -20.41
C PHE A 15 -5.41 23.05 -21.76
N THR A 16 -5.59 24.03 -22.66
CA THR A 16 -6.12 23.76 -24.01
C THR A 16 -5.15 22.91 -24.83
N VAL A 17 -3.85 23.20 -24.79
CA VAL A 17 -2.83 22.40 -25.49
C VAL A 17 -2.78 20.97 -24.95
N PHE A 18 -2.88 20.80 -23.63
CA PHE A 18 -2.94 19.47 -23.01
C PHE A 18 -4.15 18.66 -23.50
N ILE A 19 -5.35 19.25 -23.50
CA ILE A 19 -6.56 18.58 -24.00
C ILE A 19 -6.39 18.15 -25.47
N THR A 20 -5.81 19.01 -26.32
CA THR A 20 -5.61 18.66 -27.73
C THR A 20 -4.63 17.50 -27.93
N VAL A 21 -3.57 17.41 -27.12
CA VAL A 21 -2.60 16.31 -27.19
C VAL A 21 -3.23 15.00 -26.74
N VAL A 22 -4.00 15.01 -25.64
CA VAL A 22 -4.72 13.83 -25.15
C VAL A 22 -5.71 13.33 -26.20
N LEU A 23 -6.50 14.23 -26.80
CA LEU A 23 -7.45 13.86 -27.86
C LEU A 23 -6.74 13.26 -29.09
N MET A 24 -5.59 13.81 -29.48
CA MET A 24 -4.83 13.31 -30.62
C MET A 24 -4.26 11.91 -30.36
N MET A 25 -3.79 11.63 -29.15
CA MET A 25 -3.32 10.30 -28.74
C MET A 25 -4.45 9.28 -28.67
N THR A 26 -5.64 9.66 -28.20
CA THR A 26 -6.80 8.76 -28.20
C THR A 26 -7.30 8.42 -29.60
N VAL A 27 -7.20 9.35 -30.56
CA VAL A 27 -7.61 9.09 -31.95
C VAL A 27 -6.60 8.19 -32.66
N GLN A 28 -5.29 8.38 -32.44
CA GLN A 28 -4.27 7.53 -33.07
C GLN A 28 -4.26 6.09 -32.53
N SER A 29 -4.66 5.88 -31.28
CA SER A 29 -4.74 4.54 -30.68
C SER A 29 -5.90 3.69 -31.21
N GLY A 30 -6.82 4.28 -31.99
CA GLY A 30 -7.98 3.58 -32.56
C GLY A 30 -7.72 2.86 -33.89
N ASP A 31 -6.73 3.31 -34.66
CA ASP A 31 -6.49 2.79 -36.02
C ASP A 31 -5.69 1.47 -36.05
N ASP A 32 -4.97 1.12 -34.98
CA ASP A 32 -4.18 -0.11 -34.93
C ASP A 32 -5.01 -1.37 -34.57
N ARG A 33 -6.29 -1.21 -34.20
CA ARG A 33 -7.14 -2.33 -33.77
C ARG A 33 -7.96 -3.00 -34.89
N ALA A 34 -7.78 -2.56 -36.14
CA ALA A 34 -8.55 -3.06 -37.28
C ALA A 34 -7.79 -4.04 -38.20
N ALA A 35 -6.52 -4.39 -37.90
CA ALA A 35 -5.68 -5.16 -38.82
C ALA A 35 -5.50 -6.66 -38.47
N GLU A 36 -5.96 -7.16 -37.31
CA GLU A 36 -5.68 -8.54 -36.86
C GLU A 36 -6.88 -9.50 -36.88
N ALA A 37 -7.91 -9.26 -37.72
CA ALA A 37 -9.12 -10.11 -37.75
C ALA A 37 -9.38 -10.84 -39.08
N GLN A 38 -8.35 -11.07 -39.92
CA GLN A 38 -8.50 -11.83 -41.17
C GLN A 38 -7.27 -12.68 -41.50
N GLU A 39 -6.94 -13.69 -40.70
CA GLU A 39 -6.13 -14.83 -41.14
C GLU A 39 -6.22 -15.91 -40.07
N ASP A 40 -7.30 -16.70 -40.05
CA ASP A 40 -7.39 -18.03 -39.41
C ASP A 40 -8.78 -18.65 -39.68
N LYS A 41 -9.12 -18.76 -40.96
CA LYS A 41 -10.26 -19.54 -41.45
C LYS A 41 -9.82 -20.35 -42.65
N GLU A 42 -9.12 -21.46 -42.41
CA GLU A 42 -9.17 -22.64 -43.26
C GLU A 42 -8.48 -23.80 -42.54
N GLU A 43 -9.06 -25.00 -42.66
CA GLU A 43 -8.59 -26.30 -42.17
C GLU A 43 -9.02 -26.72 -40.75
N GLY A 44 -10.14 -27.45 -40.71
CA GLY A 44 -10.57 -28.17 -39.51
C GLY A 44 -11.99 -28.75 -39.56
N GLN A 45 -12.49 -29.12 -40.74
CA GLN A 45 -13.66 -29.98 -40.87
C GLN A 45 -13.21 -31.43 -40.69
N GLU A 46 -13.54 -32.07 -39.56
CA GLU A 46 -13.82 -33.51 -39.51
C GLU A 46 -14.61 -33.86 -38.23
N GLU A 47 -15.89 -34.18 -38.46
CA GLU A 47 -16.76 -35.12 -37.77
C GLU A 47 -16.85 -35.14 -36.22
N MET A 48 -17.97 -34.63 -35.70
CA MET A 48 -18.75 -35.37 -34.70
C MET A 48 -20.24 -34.97 -34.76
N GLN A 49 -21.04 -35.87 -35.36
CA GLN A 49 -22.49 -35.97 -35.13
C GLN A 49 -22.70 -36.65 -33.78
N GLU A 50 -23.55 -36.11 -32.91
CA GLU A 50 -24.84 -36.72 -32.51
C GLU A 50 -25.43 -35.95 -31.32
N ASP A 51 -26.71 -35.58 -31.49
CA ASP A 51 -27.76 -35.48 -30.48
C ASP A 51 -27.51 -34.69 -29.19
N THR A 52 -28.20 -33.57 -29.07
CA THR A 52 -29.29 -33.46 -28.09
C THR A 52 -30.18 -32.25 -28.41
N GLU A 53 -31.37 -32.57 -28.89
CA GLU A 53 -32.55 -31.72 -28.82
C GLU A 53 -32.88 -31.50 -27.34
N ASP A 54 -32.99 -30.24 -26.89
CA ASP A 54 -34.21 -29.82 -26.21
C ASP A 54 -34.28 -28.30 -26.08
N ALA A 55 -35.43 -27.81 -26.50
CA ALA A 55 -35.86 -26.43 -26.50
C ALA A 55 -36.28 -25.98 -25.11
N ALA A 56 -35.92 -24.75 -24.74
CA ALA A 56 -36.73 -23.93 -23.84
C ALA A 56 -36.43 -22.46 -24.12
N GLU A 57 -37.33 -21.88 -24.91
CA GLU A 57 -37.54 -20.45 -25.06
C GLU A 57 -37.80 -19.82 -23.68
N ASN A 58 -37.18 -18.67 -23.40
CA ASN A 58 -37.74 -17.74 -22.43
C ASN A 58 -37.37 -16.31 -22.84
N GLU A 59 -38.19 -15.77 -23.73
CA GLU A 59 -38.34 -14.32 -23.93
C GLU A 59 -39.21 -13.78 -22.77
N ASN A 60 -38.68 -12.82 -22.01
CA ASN A 60 -39.49 -11.94 -21.18
C ASN A 60 -38.72 -10.61 -21.10
N ASP A 61 -38.97 -9.71 -22.03
CA ASP A 61 -40.04 -8.69 -22.02
C ASP A 61 -39.74 -7.54 -21.04
N SER A 62 -39.31 -6.45 -21.67
CA SER A 62 -39.61 -5.05 -21.41
C SER A 62 -40.38 -4.70 -20.12
N VAL A 63 -39.75 -3.89 -19.26
CA VAL A 63 -40.46 -2.86 -18.50
C VAL A 63 -39.59 -1.60 -18.46
N GLU A 64 -39.89 -0.65 -19.34
CA GLU A 64 -39.75 0.79 -19.08
C GLU A 64 -40.62 1.14 -17.86
N ASN A 65 -40.15 2.05 -16.99
CA ASN A 65 -40.79 3.35 -16.70
C ASN A 65 -40.33 3.96 -15.35
N GLN A 66 -40.41 5.30 -15.30
CA GLN A 66 -40.38 6.24 -14.16
C GLN A 66 -38.99 6.75 -13.76
N GLU A 67 -38.55 7.94 -14.20
CA GLU A 67 -39.03 9.31 -13.95
C GLU A 67 -39.19 9.72 -12.47
N ALA A 68 -38.39 10.73 -12.10
CA ALA A 68 -38.56 11.74 -11.03
C ALA A 68 -38.56 11.20 -9.57
N THR A 69 -37.98 11.85 -8.57
CA THR A 69 -38.21 13.23 -8.08
C THR A 69 -37.26 13.55 -6.91
N GLU A 70 -37.00 14.85 -6.71
CA GLU A 70 -36.78 15.57 -5.43
C GLU A 70 -35.46 15.29 -4.66
N GLU A 71 -34.49 16.20 -4.64
CA GLU A 71 -34.45 17.46 -3.86
C GLU A 71 -34.96 17.27 -2.43
N ASP A 72 -34.04 17.06 -1.48
CA ASP A 72 -34.26 17.50 -0.10
C ASP A 72 -32.95 17.99 0.52
N GLU A 73 -32.99 19.27 0.88
CA GLU A 73 -32.02 20.03 1.65
C GLU A 73 -32.32 19.82 3.14
N ALA A 74 -31.33 19.44 3.93
CA ALA A 74 -31.34 19.59 5.39
C ALA A 74 -29.88 19.82 5.79
N ASP A 75 -29.39 21.04 5.98
CA ASP A 75 -29.76 22.07 6.96
C ASP A 75 -29.80 21.57 8.42
N GLY A 76 -28.88 22.11 9.22
CA GLY A 76 -29.07 22.39 10.63
C GLY A 76 -28.83 21.25 11.63
N SER A 77 -27.67 21.26 12.28
CA SER A 77 -27.61 21.63 13.71
C SER A 77 -26.17 21.62 14.22
N GLU A 78 -25.71 22.82 14.55
CA GLU A 78 -24.66 23.08 15.51
C GLU A 78 -25.15 22.58 16.87
N ASP A 79 -24.40 21.69 17.52
CA ASP A 79 -24.53 21.44 18.95
C ASP A 79 -23.20 21.77 19.62
N GLU A 80 -23.05 23.06 19.94
CA GLU A 80 -22.16 23.52 20.99
C GLU A 80 -22.68 22.97 22.32
N ASN A 81 -21.93 22.05 22.93
CA ASN A 81 -22.08 21.83 24.36
C ASN A 81 -20.70 21.83 25.02
N GLY A 82 -20.40 22.97 25.64
CA GLY A 82 -19.30 23.13 26.56
C GLY A 82 -19.70 22.74 27.97
N GLU A 83 -18.82 22.04 28.67
CA GLU A 83 -18.69 22.02 30.13
C GLU A 83 -17.27 21.47 30.39
N GLN A 84 -16.26 22.30 30.60
CA GLN A 84 -15.95 22.95 31.88
C GLN A 84 -15.95 21.97 33.07
N GLY A 85 -14.83 21.28 33.23
CA GLY A 85 -14.48 20.54 34.44
C GLY A 85 -13.01 20.76 34.77
N THR A 86 -12.73 21.86 35.48
CA THR A 86 -11.52 22.05 36.28
C THR A 86 -11.60 21.12 37.50
N ASP A 87 -10.57 20.35 37.78
CA ASP A 87 -10.19 20.13 39.18
C ASP A 87 -8.69 19.87 39.31
N ASP A 88 -8.07 20.78 40.04
CA ASP A 88 -6.72 20.76 40.58
C ASP A 88 -6.58 19.60 41.57
N GLY A 89 -5.51 18.83 41.43
CA GLY A 89 -5.18 17.74 42.35
C GLY A 89 -3.67 17.53 42.42
N ALA A 90 -2.95 18.59 42.76
CA ALA A 90 -1.60 18.48 43.27
C ALA A 90 -1.60 17.68 44.58
N GLU A 91 -0.74 16.67 44.71
CA GLU A 91 0.09 16.54 45.90
C GLU A 91 1.28 15.60 45.68
N GLU A 92 2.37 16.02 46.30
CA GLU A 92 3.75 15.58 46.17
C GLU A 92 4.01 14.21 46.79
N SER A 93 5.05 13.54 46.31
CA SER A 93 5.84 12.60 47.10
C SER A 93 7.24 12.50 46.51
N GLU A 94 8.09 13.43 46.95
CA GLU A 94 9.54 13.28 46.90
C GLU A 94 9.99 12.22 47.93
N GLU A 95 10.61 11.15 47.46
CA GLU A 95 11.62 10.34 48.18
C GLU A 95 12.34 9.56 47.05
N GLY A 96 13.59 9.86 46.68
CA GLY A 96 14.72 10.01 47.58
C GLY A 96 15.47 8.67 47.66
N VAL A 97 16.01 8.19 46.53
CA VAL A 97 17.01 7.12 46.54
C VAL A 97 18.15 7.53 45.62
N GLU A 98 19.12 8.19 46.23
CA GLU A 98 20.49 8.24 45.78
C GLU A 98 21.02 6.80 45.72
N ALA A 99 21.27 6.31 44.50
CA ALA A 99 22.08 5.12 44.30
C ALA A 99 23.23 5.52 43.39
N GLU A 100 24.41 5.41 43.99
CA GLU A 100 25.71 5.85 43.58
C GLU A 100 26.12 5.37 42.18
N GLU A 101 26.85 6.28 41.53
CA GLU A 101 27.78 6.09 40.43
C GLU A 101 28.47 4.72 40.44
N GLN A 102 28.31 3.98 39.36
CA GLN A 102 29.37 3.15 38.82
C GLN A 102 29.48 3.42 37.33
N ASP A 103 30.31 4.41 37.02
CA ASP A 103 30.98 4.57 35.73
C ASP A 103 31.80 3.30 35.45
N GLU A 104 31.20 2.35 34.73
CA GLU A 104 31.98 1.44 33.90
C GLU A 104 31.93 1.96 32.46
N GLU A 105 32.88 2.86 32.15
CA GLU A 105 33.43 3.04 30.80
C GLU A 105 34.06 1.71 30.36
N GLY A 106 33.21 0.75 30.04
CA GLY A 106 33.55 -0.42 29.26
C GLY A 106 33.28 -0.09 27.81
N ASP A 107 34.32 0.36 27.10
CA ASP A 107 34.47 0.21 25.66
C ASP A 107 34.29 -1.28 25.30
N ARG A 108 33.03 -1.72 25.28
CA ARG A 108 32.61 -2.93 24.59
C ARG A 108 32.28 -2.48 23.19
N GLU A 109 33.35 -2.33 22.40
CA GLU A 109 33.32 -2.72 20.99
C GLU A 109 33.02 -4.23 20.93
N ASP A 110 31.84 -4.66 21.40
CA ASP A 110 31.21 -5.90 20.98
C ASP A 110 30.72 -5.66 19.56
N SER A 111 31.70 -5.49 18.66
CA SER A 111 31.60 -5.90 17.27
C SER A 111 31.37 -7.41 17.31
N ALA A 112 30.13 -7.79 17.58
CA ALA A 112 29.64 -9.11 17.26
C ALA A 112 30.01 -9.35 15.79
N PRO A 113 30.61 -10.49 15.46
CA PRO A 113 30.90 -10.82 14.08
C PRO A 113 29.54 -10.99 13.38
N SER A 114 29.08 -9.92 12.71
CA SER A 114 27.99 -9.95 11.75
C SER A 114 28.28 -11.07 10.77
N ALA A 115 27.64 -12.21 11.00
CA ALA A 115 27.90 -13.44 10.31
C ALA A 115 27.29 -13.37 8.92
N GLY A 116 28.01 -12.70 8.02
CA GLY A 116 28.16 -13.12 6.64
C GLY A 116 26.95 -12.95 5.75
N MET A 117 26.64 -11.71 5.40
CA MET A 117 26.46 -11.35 3.99
C MET A 117 27.04 -9.95 3.78
N ASN A 118 28.15 -9.85 3.03
CA ASN A 118 28.60 -8.60 2.42
C ASN A 118 27.62 -8.18 1.30
N GLY A 119 26.33 -8.15 1.62
CA GLY A 119 25.25 -7.81 0.70
C GLY A 119 24.97 -6.33 0.77
N GLU A 120 24.68 -5.73 -0.38
CA GLU A 120 24.21 -4.34 -0.46
C GLU A 120 22.93 -4.17 0.38
N THR A 121 22.83 -3.06 1.10
CA THR A 121 21.63 -2.70 1.89
C THR A 121 20.41 -2.60 0.98
N VAL A 122 20.56 -1.86 -0.11
CA VAL A 122 19.57 -1.72 -1.18
C VAL A 122 20.25 -2.00 -2.50
N ALA A 123 19.66 -2.86 -3.31
CA ALA A 123 20.07 -3.10 -4.68
C ALA A 123 18.83 -3.22 -5.56
N TYR A 124 18.79 -2.49 -6.66
CA TYR A 124 17.68 -2.56 -7.61
C TYR A 124 18.02 -3.45 -8.80
N GLN A 125 17.00 -4.04 -9.41
CA GLN A 125 17.14 -4.56 -10.77
C GLN A 125 17.46 -3.40 -11.74
N ALA A 126 18.11 -3.72 -12.86
CA ALA A 126 18.59 -2.72 -13.80
C ALA A 126 17.43 -1.85 -14.34
N GLY A 127 17.48 -0.54 -14.06
CA GLY A 127 16.49 0.44 -14.51
C GLY A 127 15.20 0.51 -13.69
N MET A 128 15.11 -0.24 -12.58
CA MET A 128 13.86 -0.38 -11.81
C MET A 128 13.77 0.51 -10.57
N GLU A 129 14.80 1.30 -10.27
CA GLU A 129 14.86 2.16 -9.06
C GLU A 129 13.64 3.08 -8.93
N LEU A 130 13.39 3.94 -9.93
CA LEU A 130 12.28 4.90 -9.87
C LEU A 130 10.91 4.23 -9.73
N GLN A 131 10.70 3.10 -10.41
CA GLN A 131 9.44 2.37 -10.33
C GLN A 131 9.28 1.68 -8.97
N THR A 132 10.35 1.06 -8.45
CA THR A 132 10.36 0.40 -7.14
C THR A 132 10.07 1.41 -6.03
N ASN A 133 10.72 2.56 -6.09
CA ASN A 133 10.51 3.68 -5.18
C ASN A 133 9.05 4.16 -5.18
N SER A 134 8.45 4.35 -6.36
CA SER A 134 7.03 4.69 -6.48
C SER A 134 6.11 3.62 -5.89
N VAL A 135 6.42 2.34 -6.12
CA VAL A 135 5.61 1.21 -5.61
C VAL A 135 5.69 1.09 -4.09
N ILE A 136 6.86 1.35 -3.49
CA ILE A 136 7.01 1.44 -2.03
C ILE A 136 6.13 2.54 -1.46
N ALA A 137 6.19 3.75 -2.05
CA ALA A 137 5.39 4.89 -1.61
C ALA A 137 3.89 4.60 -1.70
N ASP A 138 3.42 4.01 -2.81
CA ASP A 138 2.01 3.62 -2.98
C ASP A 138 1.55 2.60 -1.92
N ALA A 139 2.41 1.62 -1.62
CA ALA A 139 2.14 0.60 -0.60
C ALA A 139 2.09 1.20 0.81
N HIS A 140 3.04 2.09 1.14
CA HIS A 140 3.07 2.83 2.40
C HIS A 140 1.82 3.71 2.55
N ASP A 141 1.46 4.50 1.55
CA ASP A 141 0.27 5.36 1.56
C ASP A 141 -1.02 4.57 1.81
N TYR A 142 -1.14 3.39 1.21
CA TYR A 142 -2.26 2.50 1.45
C TYR A 142 -2.30 2.01 2.91
N LEU A 143 -1.17 1.52 3.42
CA LEU A 143 -1.07 1.01 4.79
C LEU A 143 -1.33 2.11 5.84
N ASN A 144 -0.87 3.33 5.57
CA ASN A 144 -1.14 4.49 6.41
C ASN A 144 -2.65 4.81 6.46
N LYS A 145 -3.38 4.69 5.33
CA LYS A 145 -4.83 4.89 5.31
C LYS A 145 -5.59 3.89 6.18
N ILE A 146 -5.13 2.64 6.27
CA ILE A 146 -5.85 1.59 7.00
C ILE A 146 -5.40 1.42 8.45
N THR A 147 -4.13 1.67 8.77
CA THR A 147 -3.58 1.44 10.11
C THR A 147 -3.13 2.71 10.84
N GLY A 148 -2.93 3.82 10.13
CA GLY A 148 -2.43 5.07 10.71
C GLY A 148 -3.38 5.65 11.78
N TRP A 149 -2.84 6.46 12.70
CA TRP A 149 -3.62 7.24 13.68
C TRP A 149 -4.58 6.41 14.55
N GLY A 150 -4.18 5.18 14.91
CA GLY A 150 -4.97 4.29 15.77
C GLY A 150 -6.12 3.55 15.06
N ARG A 151 -6.18 3.60 13.72
CA ARG A 151 -7.24 2.95 12.93
C ARG A 151 -7.15 1.42 12.93
N LEU A 152 -6.01 0.85 13.31
CA LEU A 152 -5.78 -0.60 13.35
C LEU A 152 -6.89 -1.36 14.13
N GLU A 153 -7.36 -0.80 15.24
CA GLU A 153 -8.39 -1.43 16.07
C GLU A 153 -9.73 -1.57 15.34
N SER A 154 -10.04 -0.63 14.43
CA SER A 154 -11.27 -0.64 13.64
C SER A 154 -11.22 -1.52 12.39
N VAL A 155 -10.04 -2.05 12.03
CA VAL A 155 -9.89 -2.87 10.83
C VAL A 155 -10.56 -4.24 11.03
N VAL A 156 -11.46 -4.57 10.10
CA VAL A 156 -12.03 -5.92 9.95
C VAL A 156 -11.24 -6.64 8.87
N THR A 157 -10.27 -7.46 9.27
CA THR A 157 -9.29 -8.09 8.36
C THR A 157 -9.97 -8.97 7.30
N SER A 158 -11.04 -9.67 7.64
CA SER A 158 -11.81 -10.49 6.69
C SER A 158 -12.45 -9.69 5.55
N GLU A 159 -12.81 -8.43 5.79
CA GLU A 159 -13.34 -7.52 4.76
C GLU A 159 -12.19 -6.87 3.98
N LEU A 160 -11.13 -6.46 4.69
CA LEU A 160 -9.95 -5.82 4.13
C LEU A 160 -9.35 -6.65 2.99
N ILE A 161 -9.15 -7.95 3.22
CA ILE A 161 -8.47 -8.83 2.26
C ILE A 161 -9.23 -9.02 0.94
N MET A 162 -10.54 -8.73 0.94
CA MET A 162 -11.41 -8.79 -0.24
C MET A 162 -11.40 -7.49 -1.04
N THR A 163 -10.78 -6.43 -0.53
CA THR A 163 -10.77 -5.13 -1.21
C THR A 163 -9.80 -5.13 -2.40
N PRO A 164 -10.12 -4.41 -3.50
CA PRO A 164 -9.19 -4.23 -4.61
C PRO A 164 -7.86 -3.57 -4.18
N ALA A 165 -7.90 -2.69 -3.18
CA ALA A 165 -6.71 -2.02 -2.66
C ALA A 165 -5.77 -3.00 -1.95
N TRP A 166 -6.31 -4.00 -1.23
CA TRP A 166 -5.49 -5.07 -0.66
C TRP A 166 -4.84 -5.93 -1.75
N GLN A 167 -5.59 -6.30 -2.79
CA GLN A 167 -5.02 -7.04 -3.92
C GLN A 167 -3.90 -6.23 -4.61
N LYS A 168 -4.08 -4.92 -4.74
CA LYS A 168 -3.05 -4.02 -5.26
C LYS A 168 -1.80 -3.99 -4.37
N LEU A 169 -1.93 -4.02 -3.05
CA LEU A 169 -0.79 -4.14 -2.13
C LEU A 169 -0.01 -5.44 -2.38
N LYS A 170 -0.70 -6.56 -2.61
CA LYS A 170 -0.06 -7.84 -2.93
C LYS A 170 0.70 -7.80 -4.26
N GLU A 171 0.09 -7.23 -5.28
CA GLU A 171 0.74 -7.03 -6.59
C GLU A 171 1.99 -6.15 -6.44
N ASN A 172 1.89 -5.07 -5.65
CA ASN A 172 3.02 -4.19 -5.36
C ASN A 172 4.15 -4.94 -4.64
N GLN A 173 3.82 -5.75 -3.63
CA GLN A 173 4.80 -6.59 -2.92
C GLN A 173 5.47 -7.59 -3.88
N ALA A 174 4.70 -8.32 -4.68
CA ALA A 174 5.21 -9.29 -5.65
C ALA A 174 6.10 -8.63 -6.71
N PHE A 175 5.73 -7.44 -7.19
CA PHE A 175 6.56 -6.64 -8.09
C PHE A 175 7.90 -6.28 -7.44
N MET A 176 7.90 -5.74 -6.21
CA MET A 176 9.13 -5.36 -5.51
C MET A 176 10.04 -6.58 -5.28
N GLU A 177 9.47 -7.74 -4.98
CA GLU A 177 10.20 -8.98 -4.75
C GLU A 177 10.86 -9.53 -6.03
N SER A 178 10.10 -9.57 -7.14
CA SER A 178 10.52 -10.26 -8.37
C SER A 178 11.25 -9.35 -9.37
N GLU A 179 10.81 -8.10 -9.49
CA GLU A 179 11.24 -7.16 -10.54
C GLU A 179 11.87 -5.89 -9.98
N GLY A 180 11.52 -5.47 -8.77
CA GLY A 180 12.03 -4.22 -8.20
C GLY A 180 13.44 -4.35 -7.64
N PHE A 181 13.60 -5.18 -6.61
CA PHE A 181 14.87 -5.36 -5.92
C PHE A 181 15.71 -6.53 -6.47
N ALA A 182 17.01 -6.28 -6.58
CA ALA A 182 18.05 -7.30 -6.68
C ALA A 182 18.39 -7.86 -5.28
N VAL A 183 19.23 -8.89 -5.23
CA VAL A 183 19.62 -9.55 -3.96
C VAL A 183 20.27 -8.53 -3.01
N SER A 184 19.56 -8.19 -1.93
CA SER A 184 19.90 -7.16 -0.96
C SER A 184 19.19 -7.39 0.37
N ALA A 185 19.51 -6.61 1.41
CA ALA A 185 18.76 -6.63 2.67
C ALA A 185 17.31 -6.14 2.45
N ALA A 186 17.11 -5.08 1.69
CA ALA A 186 15.77 -4.58 1.35
C ALA A 186 14.90 -5.63 0.65
N LYS A 187 15.48 -6.46 -0.25
CA LYS A 187 14.75 -7.58 -0.86
C LYS A 187 14.25 -8.58 0.18
N ARG A 188 15.07 -8.94 1.17
CA ARG A 188 14.66 -9.85 2.25
C ARG A 188 13.54 -9.24 3.10
N ASP A 189 13.56 -7.93 3.31
CA ASP A 189 12.46 -7.22 3.97
C ASP A 189 11.16 -7.30 3.15
N ILE A 190 11.22 -7.19 1.82
CA ILE A 190 10.05 -7.39 0.95
C ILE A 190 9.56 -8.85 0.95
N GLU A 191 10.46 -9.84 1.02
CA GLU A 191 10.09 -11.25 1.17
C GLU A 191 9.35 -11.47 2.50
N ARG A 192 9.83 -10.86 3.60
CA ARG A 192 9.13 -10.83 4.90
C ARG A 192 7.78 -10.13 4.81
N ALA A 193 7.67 -9.04 4.05
CA ALA A 193 6.41 -8.36 3.82
C ALA A 193 5.37 -9.31 3.18
N GLY A 194 5.80 -10.15 2.21
CA GLY A 194 4.96 -11.19 1.62
C GLY A 194 4.48 -12.21 2.65
N GLN A 195 5.36 -12.62 3.59
CA GLN A 195 4.99 -13.52 4.68
C GLN A 195 3.97 -12.88 5.64
N LEU A 196 4.15 -11.60 5.98
CA LEU A 196 3.19 -10.86 6.82
C LEU A 196 1.82 -10.73 6.15
N ILE A 197 1.78 -10.45 4.84
CA ILE A 197 0.53 -10.46 4.05
C ILE A 197 -0.18 -11.81 4.20
N MET A 198 0.53 -12.93 4.04
CA MET A 198 -0.06 -14.26 4.19
C MET A 198 -0.62 -14.50 5.59
N ILE A 199 0.08 -14.06 6.65
CA ILE A 199 -0.40 -14.19 8.03
C ILE A 199 -1.69 -13.36 8.23
N VAL A 200 -1.76 -12.14 7.68
CA VAL A 200 -3.00 -11.33 7.73
C VAL A 200 -4.16 -12.04 7.01
N GLU A 201 -3.90 -12.66 5.85
CA GLU A 201 -4.93 -13.34 5.07
C GLU A 201 -5.42 -14.64 5.69
N THR A 202 -4.54 -15.39 6.32
CA THR A 202 -4.83 -16.73 6.85
C THR A 202 -5.32 -16.68 8.30
N GLU A 203 -4.69 -15.86 9.12
CA GLU A 203 -4.94 -15.80 10.57
C GLU A 203 -5.75 -14.56 10.97
N GLY A 204 -5.89 -13.57 10.08
CA GLY A 204 -6.55 -12.31 10.40
C GLY A 204 -5.78 -11.48 11.43
N ASP A 205 -4.48 -11.73 11.60
CA ASP A 205 -3.64 -11.14 12.65
C ASP A 205 -3.37 -9.65 12.39
N LYS A 206 -3.81 -8.80 13.33
CA LYS A 206 -3.61 -7.35 13.27
C LYS A 206 -2.18 -6.92 13.59
N ASP A 207 -1.44 -7.71 14.38
CA ASP A 207 -0.02 -7.44 14.64
C ASP A 207 0.80 -7.67 13.38
N ALA A 208 0.46 -8.68 12.57
CA ALA A 208 1.08 -8.89 11.26
C ALA A 208 0.83 -7.69 10.34
N LEU A 209 -0.39 -7.15 10.35
CA LEU A 209 -0.74 -5.95 9.59
C LEU A 209 0.04 -4.71 10.08
N LEU A 210 0.22 -4.57 11.39
CA LEU A 210 1.03 -3.49 11.97
C LEU A 210 2.51 -3.61 11.59
N PHE A 211 3.09 -4.81 11.67
CA PHE A 211 4.47 -5.06 11.26
C PHE A 211 4.66 -4.80 9.76
N LEU A 212 3.69 -5.19 8.94
CA LEU A 212 3.70 -4.93 7.51
C LEU A 212 3.76 -3.42 7.23
N HIS A 213 2.95 -2.62 7.93
CA HIS A 213 3.01 -1.17 7.84
C HIS A 213 4.37 -0.63 8.27
N ARG A 214 4.87 -1.01 9.45
CA ARG A 214 6.16 -0.50 9.97
C ARG A 214 7.34 -0.84 9.06
N LEU A 215 7.35 -2.05 8.49
CA LEU A 215 8.40 -2.48 7.57
C LEU A 215 8.41 -1.62 6.30
N LEU A 216 7.25 -1.43 5.66
CA LEU A 216 7.18 -0.62 4.45
C LEU A 216 7.36 0.88 4.73
N HIS A 217 6.95 1.35 5.91
CA HIS A 217 7.22 2.71 6.38
C HIS A 217 8.72 2.99 6.53
N ASP A 218 9.45 2.11 7.21
CA ASP A 218 10.91 2.24 7.37
C ASP A 218 11.61 2.23 6.00
N LEU A 219 11.23 1.32 5.10
CA LEU A 219 11.77 1.28 3.74
C LEU A 219 11.48 2.58 2.98
N ASP A 220 10.25 3.09 3.05
CA ASP A 220 9.86 4.34 2.38
C ASP A 220 10.65 5.54 2.90
N ILE A 221 10.80 5.69 4.21
CA ILE A 221 11.60 6.79 4.81
C ILE A 221 13.03 6.75 4.28
N HIS A 222 13.67 5.58 4.27
CA HIS A 222 15.07 5.47 3.90
C HIS A 222 15.32 5.57 2.39
N ILE A 223 14.41 5.05 1.56
CA ILE A 223 14.58 4.98 0.11
C ILE A 223 14.05 6.25 -0.58
N ASN A 224 12.92 6.77 -0.11
CA ASN A 224 12.24 7.92 -0.72
C ASN A 224 12.45 9.22 0.07
N GLU A 225 13.25 9.19 1.13
CA GLU A 225 13.49 10.34 2.02
C GLU A 225 12.18 10.92 2.57
N SER A 226 11.18 10.07 2.79
CA SER A 226 9.90 10.50 3.37
C SER A 226 10.06 10.86 4.84
N GLU A 227 9.20 11.75 5.34
CA GLU A 227 9.25 12.18 6.75
C GLU A 227 8.51 11.17 7.63
N GLY A 228 9.09 10.82 8.78
CA GLY A 228 8.43 9.96 9.75
C GLY A 228 9.35 9.46 10.86
N GLN A 229 8.80 8.64 11.74
CA GLN A 229 9.56 7.98 12.79
C GLN A 229 10.03 6.61 12.30
N HIS A 230 11.30 6.30 12.54
CA HIS A 230 11.84 4.96 12.29
C HIS A 230 11.38 3.98 13.39
N PHE A 231 10.89 2.82 12.98
CA PHE A 231 10.54 1.71 13.87
C PHE A 231 11.68 0.70 14.02
N GLY A 232 12.61 0.68 13.06
CA GLY A 232 13.78 -0.18 13.08
C GLY A 232 13.48 -1.65 12.79
N VAL A 233 12.34 -1.98 12.19
CA VAL A 233 11.90 -3.37 11.99
C VAL A 233 12.49 -4.01 10.72
N THR A 234 13.16 -3.23 9.87
CA THR A 234 13.81 -3.69 8.64
C THR A 234 15.19 -4.27 8.92
N GLU A 235 15.60 -5.28 8.18
CA GLU A 235 16.99 -5.74 8.18
C GLU A 235 17.90 -4.75 7.44
N ALA A 236 17.38 -4.04 6.44
CA ALA A 236 18.15 -3.07 5.67
C ALA A 236 18.63 -1.87 6.51
N PHE A 237 17.77 -1.33 7.38
CA PHE A 237 18.04 -0.07 8.06
C PHE A 237 17.78 -0.10 9.57
N GLY A 238 17.19 -1.18 10.08
CA GLY A 238 16.83 -1.31 11.49
C GLY A 238 17.95 -1.80 12.39
N GLY A 239 17.64 -1.84 13.68
CA GLY A 239 18.51 -2.42 14.71
C GLY A 239 18.39 -3.94 14.74
N GLU A 240 19.45 -4.63 15.17
CA GLU A 240 19.45 -6.09 15.28
C GLU A 240 18.29 -6.62 16.15
N GLY A 241 17.89 -5.88 17.19
CA GLY A 241 16.83 -6.29 18.13
C GLY A 241 15.45 -6.34 17.49
N GLU A 242 15.00 -5.24 16.90
CA GLU A 242 13.66 -5.11 16.30
C GLU A 242 13.50 -5.97 15.04
N ALA A 243 14.52 -6.00 14.17
CA ALA A 243 14.52 -6.85 12.98
C ALA A 243 14.55 -8.35 13.33
N GLN A 244 15.27 -8.73 14.38
CA GLN A 244 15.23 -10.10 14.92
C GLN A 244 13.86 -10.41 15.53
N GLY A 245 13.26 -9.46 16.25
CA GLY A 245 11.91 -9.59 16.80
C GLY A 245 10.87 -9.89 15.71
N LEU A 246 10.93 -9.16 14.60
CA LEU A 246 10.07 -9.42 13.44
C LEU A 246 10.34 -10.80 12.83
N SER A 247 11.61 -11.18 12.66
CA SER A 247 11.97 -12.48 12.11
C SER A 247 11.44 -13.64 12.99
N LEU A 248 11.56 -13.53 14.31
CA LEU A 248 11.00 -14.49 15.26
C LEU A 248 9.47 -14.54 15.21
N TYR A 249 8.82 -13.37 15.05
CA TYR A 249 7.37 -13.29 14.90
C TYR A 249 6.90 -14.06 13.66
N VAL A 250 7.54 -13.84 12.51
CA VAL A 250 7.16 -14.53 11.26
C VAL A 250 7.45 -16.03 11.34
N ASN A 251 8.61 -16.44 11.89
CA ASN A 251 8.98 -17.85 12.01
C ASN A 251 8.00 -18.66 12.86
N ARG A 252 7.36 -18.03 13.86
CA ARG A 252 6.31 -18.66 14.67
C ARG A 252 5.16 -19.22 13.82
N TYR A 253 4.82 -18.54 12.72
CA TYR A 253 3.76 -18.95 11.80
C TYR A 253 4.26 -19.94 10.74
N ALA A 254 5.56 -20.00 10.48
CA ALA A 254 6.17 -20.98 9.57
C ALA A 254 6.25 -22.40 10.16
N GLY A 255 6.05 -22.55 11.48
CA GLY A 255 6.08 -23.84 12.17
C GLY A 255 7.49 -24.40 12.40
N GLU A 256 8.51 -23.53 12.43
CA GLU A 256 9.91 -23.86 12.70
C GLU A 256 10.30 -23.70 14.18
#